data_AF-A0A7W7TXD5-F1
#
_entry.id   AF-A0A7W7TXD5-F1
#
_cell.length_a   1.000
_cell.length_b   1.000
_cell.length_c   1.000
_cell.angle_alpha   90.00
_cell.angle_beta   90.00
_cell.angle_gamma   90.00
#
_symmetry.space_group_name_H-M   'P 1'
#
loop_
_entity.id
_entity.type
_entity.pdbx_description
1 polymer ?
#
loop_
_entity_poly.entity_id
_entity_poly.type
_entity_poly.pdbx_seq_one_letter_code
_entity_poly.pdbx_strand_id
1 'polypeptide(L)'
;MLKLTEHILEVRGRAGFDDATTLTIYRAFAAWILGCLLVDKRQTVDNPEEPDLMLRLGLYRMPAAEYPRLRALVPRLAEYDDEQEMIAGLDCLLSRMPEAPLDSFYGGSAG
;
A
#
# COMPACT_ATOMS: atom_id res chain seq x y z
N MET A 1 -12.49 2.66 -9.98
CA MET A 1 -12.06 1.25 -10.10
C MET A 1 -11.91 0.78 -11.55
N LEU A 2 -12.97 0.78 -12.38
CA LEU A 2 -12.86 0.30 -13.78
C LEU A 2 -11.89 1.12 -14.66
N LYS A 3 -11.94 2.46 -14.61
CA LYS A 3 -10.99 3.32 -15.35
C LYS A 3 -9.53 3.19 -14.88
N LEU A 4 -9.31 2.96 -13.59
CA LEU A 4 -7.97 2.71 -13.03
C LEU A 4 -7.44 1.34 -13.46
N THR A 5 -8.33 0.35 -13.53
CA THR A 5 -8.02 -0.98 -14.07
C THR A 5 -7.62 -0.86 -15.53
N GLU A 6 -8.37 -0.12 -16.35
CA GLU A 6 -8.04 0.11 -17.75
C GLU A 6 -6.67 0.78 -17.92
N HIS A 7 -6.36 1.83 -17.14
CA HIS A 7 -5.07 2.53 -17.23
C HIS A 7 -3.87 1.68 -16.79
N ILE A 8 -4.04 0.80 -15.79
CA ILE A 8 -3.01 -0.16 -15.39
C ILE A 8 -2.83 -1.23 -16.47
N LEU A 9 -3.91 -1.66 -17.13
CA LEU A 9 -3.84 -2.60 -18.24
C LEU A 9 -3.23 -1.96 -19.50
N GLU A 10 -3.38 -0.65 -19.70
CA GLU A 10 -2.71 0.09 -20.79
C GLU A 10 -1.18 0.12 -20.65
N VAL A 11 -0.62 -0.07 -19.43
CA VAL A 11 0.82 -0.27 -19.21
C VAL A 11 1.37 -1.45 -20.03
N ARG A 12 0.53 -2.44 -20.36
CA ARG A 12 0.86 -3.57 -21.23
C ARG A 12 1.43 -3.12 -22.58
N GLY A 13 0.88 -2.05 -23.16
CA GLY A 13 1.29 -1.56 -24.48
C GLY A 13 2.64 -0.84 -24.50
N ARG A 14 3.12 -0.35 -23.34
CA ARG A 14 4.41 0.35 -23.24
C ARG A 14 5.50 -0.50 -22.61
N ALA A 15 5.19 -1.36 -21.64
CA ALA A 15 6.19 -2.06 -20.84
C ALA A 15 6.52 -3.49 -21.31
N GLY A 16 5.88 -4.02 -22.35
CA GLY A 16 6.23 -5.31 -22.94
C GLY A 16 5.95 -6.54 -22.07
N PHE A 17 5.16 -6.40 -21.01
CA PHE A 17 4.78 -7.51 -20.14
C PHE A 17 3.80 -8.47 -20.83
N ASP A 18 3.96 -9.76 -20.55
CA ASP A 18 2.96 -10.76 -20.95
C ASP A 18 1.67 -10.64 -20.14
N ASP A 19 0.62 -11.35 -20.57
CA ASP A 19 -0.71 -11.28 -19.95
C ASP A 19 -0.71 -11.78 -18.49
N ALA A 20 0.10 -12.80 -18.19
CA ALA A 20 0.18 -13.37 -16.84
C ALA A 20 0.85 -12.39 -15.86
N THR A 21 1.90 -11.72 -16.31
CA THR A 21 2.64 -10.70 -15.56
C THR A 21 1.76 -9.48 -15.34
N THR A 22 1.09 -9.00 -16.39
CA THR A 22 0.16 -7.85 -16.32
C THR A 22 -0.95 -8.11 -15.30
N LEU A 23 -1.55 -9.32 -15.32
CA LEU A 23 -2.59 -9.69 -14.37
C LEU A 23 -2.08 -9.81 -12.93
N THR A 24 -0.85 -10.26 -12.74
CA THR A 24 -0.19 -10.34 -11.43
C THR A 24 0.04 -8.94 -10.86
N ILE A 25 0.57 -8.02 -11.67
CA ILE A 25 0.78 -6.61 -11.32
C ILE A 25 -0.54 -5.96 -10.91
N TYR A 26 -1.59 -6.13 -11.72
CA TYR A 26 -2.91 -5.60 -11.43
C TYR A 26 -3.48 -6.11 -10.10
N ARG A 27 -3.42 -7.44 -9.87
CA ARG A 27 -3.94 -8.05 -8.63
C ARG A 27 -3.19 -7.58 -7.39
N ALA A 28 -1.86 -7.47 -7.47
CA ALA A 28 -1.03 -6.98 -6.38
C ALA A 28 -1.39 -5.52 -6.04
N PHE A 29 -1.50 -4.66 -7.05
CA PHE A 29 -1.89 -3.26 -6.86
C PHE A 29 -3.31 -3.11 -6.31
N ALA A 30 -4.28 -3.88 -6.83
CA ALA A 30 -5.65 -3.87 -6.33
C ALA A 30 -5.73 -4.34 -4.87
N ALA A 31 -5.00 -5.40 -4.52
CA ALA A 31 -4.93 -5.90 -3.14
C ALA A 31 -4.28 -4.86 -2.20
N TRP A 32 -3.25 -4.16 -2.65
CA TRP A 32 -2.62 -3.07 -1.89
C TRP A 32 -3.62 -1.95 -1.59
N ILE A 33 -4.30 -1.41 -2.61
CA ILE A 33 -5.32 -0.36 -2.43
C ILE A 33 -6.43 -0.81 -1.47
N LEU A 34 -6.94 -2.03 -1.64
CA LEU A 34 -7.98 -2.57 -0.75
C LEU A 34 -7.48 -2.73 0.68
N GLY A 35 -6.20 -3.11 0.87
CA GLY A 35 -5.54 -3.15 2.16
C GLY A 35 -5.46 -1.77 2.82
N CYS A 36 -5.01 -0.75 2.07
CA CYS A 36 -4.96 0.64 2.54
C CYS A 36 -6.34 1.12 2.98
N LEU A 37 -7.38 0.93 2.15
CA LEU A 37 -8.76 1.33 2.48
C LEU A 37 -9.33 0.61 3.72
N LEU A 38 -8.92 -0.63 3.97
CA LEU A 38 -9.35 -1.39 5.14
C LEU A 38 -8.67 -0.90 6.43
N VAL A 39 -7.41 -0.48 6.35
CA VAL A 39 -6.63 0.04 7.48
C VAL A 39 -7.01 1.48 7.80
N ASP A 40 -7.23 2.32 6.79
CA ASP A 40 -7.68 3.71 6.92
C ASP A 40 -9.00 3.80 7.72
N LYS A 41 -9.97 2.92 7.40
CA LYS A 41 -11.24 2.79 8.13
C LYS A 41 -11.09 2.37 9.60
N ARG A 42 -9.95 1.80 10.01
CA ARG A 42 -9.69 1.40 11.41
C ARG A 42 -8.95 2.46 12.22
N GLN A 43 -8.35 3.46 11.58
CA GLN A 43 -7.64 4.55 12.26
C GLN A 43 -8.50 5.80 12.43
N THR A 44 -9.82 5.65 12.63
CA THR A 44 -10.61 6.78 13.15
C THR A 44 -10.21 7.00 14.61
N VAL A 45 -9.17 7.81 14.80
CA VAL A 45 -8.80 8.37 16.09
C VAL A 45 -9.99 9.21 16.56
N ASP A 46 -10.67 8.78 17.63
CA ASP A 46 -11.88 9.42 18.15
C ASP A 46 -11.65 10.92 18.47
N ASN A 47 -10.43 11.29 18.89
CA ASN A 47 -10.02 12.67 19.16
C ASN A 47 -8.53 12.89 18.79
N PRO A 48 -8.21 13.50 17.64
CA PRO A 48 -6.81 13.69 17.21
C PRO A 48 -6.01 14.64 18.12
N GLU A 49 -6.69 15.56 18.80
CA GLU A 49 -6.10 16.51 19.75
C GLU A 49 -5.88 15.91 21.15
N GLU A 50 -6.22 14.63 21.36
CA GLU A 50 -6.00 13.97 22.64
C GLU A 50 -4.49 13.88 22.95
N PRO A 51 -4.01 14.51 24.03
CA PRO A 51 -2.58 14.50 24.36
C PRO A 51 -2.08 13.13 24.82
N ASP A 52 -2.95 12.28 25.37
CA ASP A 52 -2.59 10.91 25.73
C ASP A 52 -2.67 9.96 24.53
N LEU A 53 -1.52 9.45 24.08
CA LEU A 53 -1.41 8.55 22.93
C LEU A 53 -2.18 7.23 23.12
N MET A 54 -2.30 6.71 24.35
CA MET A 54 -3.07 5.50 24.62
C MET A 54 -4.56 5.74 24.46
N LEU A 55 -5.04 6.90 24.87
CA LEU A 55 -6.44 7.29 24.72
C LEU A 55 -6.76 7.61 23.26
N ARG A 56 -5.87 8.36 22.60
CA ARG A 56 -5.96 8.71 21.18
C ARG A 56 -6.07 7.48 20.27
N LEU A 57 -5.29 6.44 20.54
CA LEU A 57 -5.32 5.18 19.79
C LEU A 57 -6.38 4.17 20.29
N GLY A 58 -7.21 4.53 21.27
CA GLY A 58 -8.24 3.64 21.84
C GLY A 58 -7.69 2.42 22.60
N LEU A 59 -6.39 2.42 22.90
CA LEU A 59 -5.67 1.30 23.51
C LEU A 59 -5.79 1.25 25.04
N TYR A 60 -6.42 2.26 25.67
CA TYR A 60 -6.66 2.31 27.11
C TYR A 60 -7.45 1.11 27.66
N ARG A 61 -8.21 0.41 26.81
CA ARG A 61 -8.97 -0.81 27.18
C ARG A 61 -8.14 -2.09 27.13
N MET A 62 -6.92 -2.07 26.59
CA MET A 62 -6.08 -3.27 26.49
C MET A 62 -5.25 -3.46 27.77
N PRO A 63 -5.22 -4.64 28.40
CA PRO A 63 -4.35 -4.92 29.55
C PRO A 63 -2.86 -4.90 29.17
N ALA A 64 -2.01 -4.24 29.98
CA ALA A 64 -0.57 -4.11 29.69
C ALA A 64 0.19 -5.43 29.79
N ALA A 65 -0.26 -6.31 30.68
CA ALA A 65 0.30 -7.63 30.84
C ALA A 65 0.08 -8.54 29.62
N GLU A 66 -1.02 -8.32 28.88
CA GLU A 66 -1.42 -9.19 27.77
C GLU A 66 -0.87 -8.71 26.43
N TYR A 67 -0.70 -7.39 26.26
CA TYR A 67 -0.23 -6.78 25.00
C TYR A 67 1.04 -5.90 25.17
N PRO A 68 2.12 -6.39 25.81
CA PRO A 68 3.30 -5.58 26.10
C PRO A 68 4.01 -5.09 24.83
N ARG A 69 4.07 -5.93 23.77
CA ARG A 69 4.70 -5.56 22.49
C ARG A 69 3.92 -4.47 21.75
N LEU A 70 2.60 -4.56 21.76
CA LEU A 70 1.74 -3.55 21.13
C LEU A 70 1.86 -2.21 21.87
N ARG A 71 1.92 -2.24 23.21
CA ARG A 71 2.16 -1.04 24.01
C ARG A 71 3.51 -0.38 23.73
N ALA A 72 4.55 -1.17 23.46
CA ALA A 72 5.87 -0.63 23.12
C ALA A 72 5.88 0.13 21.78
N LEU A 73 4.92 -0.14 20.89
CA LEU A 73 4.82 0.48 19.56
C LEU A 73 3.92 1.73 19.53
N VAL A 74 3.29 2.09 20.65
CA VAL A 74 2.32 3.19 20.75
C VAL A 74 2.85 4.52 20.22
N PRO A 75 4.06 4.97 20.56
CA PRO A 75 4.59 6.22 20.01
C PRO A 75 4.67 6.18 18.48
N ARG A 76 5.13 5.05 17.91
CA ARG A 76 5.24 4.88 16.46
C ARG A 76 3.88 4.80 15.77
N LEU A 77 2.91 4.15 16.40
CA LEU A 77 1.53 4.10 15.90
C LEU A 77 0.87 5.48 15.95
N ALA A 78 1.26 6.34 16.89
CA ALA A 78 0.75 7.69 17.04
C ALA A 78 1.39 8.71 16.09
N GLU A 79 2.57 8.41 15.55
CA GLU A 79 3.29 9.17 14.52
C GLU A 79 2.96 8.71 13.10
N TYR A 80 1.97 7.81 12.95
CA TYR A 80 1.57 7.26 11.66
C TYR A 80 1.09 8.37 10.71
N ASP A 81 1.79 8.50 9.58
CA ASP A 81 1.46 9.39 8.48
C ASP A 81 0.89 8.53 7.34
N ASP A 82 -0.41 8.67 7.09
CA ASP A 82 -1.17 7.85 6.15
C ASP A 82 -0.69 8.00 4.71
N GLU A 83 -0.35 9.21 4.29
CA GLU A 83 0.18 9.50 2.96
C GLU A 83 1.57 8.89 2.77
N GLN A 84 2.48 9.12 3.72
CA GLN A 84 3.85 8.58 3.64
C GLN A 84 3.88 7.05 3.68
N GLU A 85 3.10 6.43 4.56
CA GLU A 85 3.04 4.97 4.69
C GLU A 85 2.41 4.33 3.44
N MET A 86 1.43 4.99 2.83
CA MET A 86 0.85 4.54 1.57
C MET A 86 1.85 4.58 0.41
N ILE A 87 2.63 5.67 0.29
CA ILE A 87 3.67 5.80 -0.75
C ILE A 87 4.79 4.79 -0.51
N ALA A 88 5.30 4.70 0.72
CA ALA A 88 6.40 3.77 1.05
C ALA A 88 6.02 2.31 0.81
N GLY A 89 4.78 1.92 1.14
CA GLY A 89 4.31 0.57 0.88
C GLY A 89 4.05 0.29 -0.61
N LEU A 90 3.62 1.30 -1.39
CA LEU A 90 3.55 1.18 -2.84
C LEU A 90 4.95 1.01 -3.46
N ASP A 91 5.93 1.80 -3.03
CA ASP A 91 7.32 1.66 -3.50
C ASP A 91 7.88 0.28 -3.17
N CYS A 92 7.62 -0.23 -1.97
CA CYS A 92 8.01 -1.58 -1.57
C CYS A 92 7.37 -2.64 -2.48
N LEU A 93 6.07 -2.51 -2.79
CA LEU A 93 5.37 -3.43 -3.69
C LEU A 93 5.97 -3.40 -5.10
N LEU A 94 6.19 -2.20 -5.65
CA LEU A 94 6.74 -2.00 -6.99
C LEU A 94 8.18 -2.49 -7.08
N SER A 95 8.99 -2.34 -6.03
CA SER A 95 10.38 -2.84 -5.98
C SER A 95 10.50 -4.37 -6.14
N ARG A 96 9.41 -5.10 -5.93
CA ARG A 96 9.33 -6.56 -6.05
C ARG A 96 8.72 -7.02 -7.36
N MET A 97 8.28 -6.09 -8.21
CA MET A 97 7.69 -6.43 -9.50
C MET A 97 8.78 -6.75 -10.52
N PRO A 98 8.48 -7.64 -11.50
CA PRO A 98 9.43 -7.94 -12.56
C PRO A 98 9.74 -6.69 -13.39
N GLU A 99 11.02 -6.51 -13.74
CA GLU A 99 11.42 -5.47 -14.68
C GLU A 99 10.87 -5.75 -16.08
N ALA A 100 10.47 -4.70 -16.77
CA ALA A 100 10.07 -4.77 -18.16
C ALA A 100 11.24 -5.27 -19.02
N PRO A 101 11.03 -6.21 -19.95
CA PRO A 101 12.06 -6.57 -20.93
C PRO A 101 12.45 -5.33 -21.73
N LEU A 102 13.66 -4.81 -21.55
CA LEU A 102 14.14 -3.57 -22.20
C LEU A 102 14.03 -3.63 -23.73
N ASP A 103 14.08 -4.83 -24.31
CA ASP A 103 14.00 -5.09 -25.75
C ASP A 103 12.61 -4.78 -26.35
N SER A 104 11.54 -4.73 -25.55
CA SER A 104 10.19 -4.43 -26.04
C SER A 104 10.01 -2.97 -26.46
N PHE A 105 10.85 -2.06 -25.95
CA PHE A 105 10.78 -0.64 -26.29
C PHE A 105 11.43 -0.31 -27.64
N TYR A 106 12.34 -1.16 -28.14
CA TYR A 106 13.12 -0.91 -29.36
C TYR A 106 12.79 -1.84 -30.54
N GLY A 107 12.01 -2.90 -30.35
CA GLY A 107 11.70 -3.89 -31.40
C GLY A 107 10.72 -3.45 -32.50
N GLY A 108 10.18 -2.23 -32.45
CA GLY A 108 9.16 -1.73 -33.40
C GLY A 108 9.66 -0.85 -34.55
N SER A 109 10.97 -0.66 -34.71
CA SER A 109 11.55 0.26 -35.71
C SER A 109 12.60 -0.42 -36.61
N ALA A 110 12.26 -1.55 -37.22
CA ALA A 110 12.93 -2.05 -38.42
C ALA A 110 12.05 -3.12 -39.09
N GLY A 111 11.41 -2.76 -40.20
CA GLY A 111 10.60 -3.68 -41.02
C GLY A 111 9.59 -2.93 -41.87
#